data_AF-A0A960YL69-F1
#
_entry.id   AF-A0A960YL69-F1
#
_cell.length_a   1.000
_cell.length_b   1.000
_cell.length_c   1.000
_cell.angle_alpha   90.00
_cell.angle_beta   90.00
_cell.angle_gamma   90.00
#
_symmetry.space_group_name_H-M   'P 1'
#
loop_
_entity.id
_entity.type
_entity.pdbx_description
1 polymer ?
#
loop_
_entity_poly.entity_id
_entity_poly.type
_entity_poly.pdbx_seq_one_letter_code
_entity_poly.pdbx_strand_id
1 'polypeptide(L)'
;MDRISDFKGGIMPVLERQQTHIRILRQVLSSSIITAEERLLLQDVSVEIDRTLTELQGLVREATMLLNPGNTAQEARKNFHNFFASDPTEHKMNYVAFLLSAVHGKRLALEASQLWGKIRKALEKARLAPTSQLREQALKYRVDPAMYDVESLRILCERMGRVVRFKQDPLSTRNLSGIGTYSPGLTYQLSVVFREDLDDYVASESVSEDGSALKLMDDLSLQSAPIGKVKSNDLPDPAPNVLRATGRQKWNSSIFYVLVYDPSLLAEERKKFSEVIYIDTHLGALHDVIRTDFVLQYSRKQRLMPAEKVESEYRDFLNLFFNLASDISLLNAGIKHEYRNAFLFHLGPQTYFQLSKKYLKELQTGSMHRIKGAQGRVVERFVPLEFLKLVLIDWWTDNVLKHCEETDREDPGLFRAMVKVMRQRMDTLTDEAKREFASLPQSARARDNEKQLLRELIQRKIGPTNMVVFKRYLSLGQ
;
A
#
# COMPACT_ATOMS: atom_id res chain seq x y z
N MET A 1 -12.03 -23.26 19.20
CA MET A 1 -13.08 -23.02 18.20
C MET A 1 -14.31 -22.35 18.81
N ASP A 2 -14.76 -22.78 19.98
CA ASP A 2 -15.95 -22.23 20.67
C ASP A 2 -15.90 -20.72 20.88
N ARG A 3 -14.73 -20.16 21.24
CA ARG A 3 -14.55 -18.71 21.46
C ARG A 3 -14.86 -17.84 20.24
N ILE A 4 -14.75 -18.36 19.02
CA ILE A 4 -15.02 -17.56 17.81
C ILE A 4 -16.36 -17.93 17.15
N SER A 5 -17.13 -18.85 17.74
CA SER A 5 -18.36 -19.39 17.15
C SER A 5 -19.39 -18.30 16.81
N ASP A 6 -19.47 -17.25 17.62
CA ASP A 6 -20.34 -16.09 17.42
C ASP A 6 -20.06 -15.31 16.13
N PHE A 7 -18.86 -15.44 15.55
CA PHE A 7 -18.46 -14.77 14.32
C PHE A 7 -18.86 -15.54 13.05
N LYS A 8 -19.51 -16.71 13.18
CA LYS A 8 -19.99 -17.48 12.01
C LYS A 8 -20.98 -16.68 11.14
N GLY A 9 -21.77 -15.80 11.76
CA GLY A 9 -22.66 -14.86 11.07
C GLY A 9 -21.97 -13.59 10.56
N GLY A 10 -20.64 -13.50 10.65
CA GLY A 10 -19.87 -12.30 10.36
C GLY A 10 -19.48 -11.50 11.61
N ILE A 11 -18.75 -10.40 11.40
CA ILE A 11 -18.25 -9.54 12.49
C ILE A 11 -19.31 -8.55 12.99
N MET A 12 -20.27 -8.16 12.12
CA MET A 12 -21.28 -7.15 12.43
C MET A 12 -22.12 -7.42 13.68
N PRO A 13 -22.65 -8.65 13.92
CA PRO A 13 -23.44 -8.92 15.12
C PRO A 13 -22.66 -8.65 16.41
N VAL A 14 -21.36 -8.93 16.43
CA VAL A 14 -20.51 -8.67 17.61
C VAL A 14 -20.30 -7.17 17.81
N LEU A 15 -20.13 -6.39 16.74
CA LEU A 15 -20.06 -4.92 16.83
C LEU A 15 -21.38 -4.31 17.35
N GLU A 16 -22.52 -4.85 16.93
CA GLU A 16 -23.84 -4.43 17.43
C GLU A 16 -24.01 -4.78 18.92
N ARG A 17 -23.50 -5.94 19.37
CA ARG A 17 -23.43 -6.28 20.80
C ARG A 17 -22.54 -5.31 21.56
N GLN A 18 -21.37 -4.95 21.03
CA GLN A 18 -20.51 -3.92 21.65
C GLN A 18 -21.24 -2.59 21.81
N GLN A 19 -21.94 -2.11 20.77
CA GLN A 19 -22.77 -0.90 20.88
C GLN A 19 -23.87 -1.05 21.94
N THR A 20 -24.48 -2.23 22.04
CA THR A 20 -25.49 -2.54 23.03
C THR A 20 -24.91 -2.50 24.45
N HIS A 21 -23.74 -3.07 24.69
CA HIS A 21 -23.06 -3.01 25.98
C HIS A 21 -22.72 -1.57 26.39
N ILE A 22 -22.21 -0.76 25.46
CA ILE A 22 -21.93 0.67 25.69
C ILE A 22 -23.20 1.41 26.07
N ARG A 23 -24.27 1.27 25.28
CA ARG A 23 -25.55 1.94 25.51
C ARG A 23 -26.16 1.56 26.85
N ILE A 24 -26.23 0.26 27.15
CA ILE A 24 -26.84 -0.18 28.40
C ILE A 24 -25.96 0.19 29.59
N LEU A 25 -24.63 0.17 29.48
CA LEU A 25 -23.78 0.63 30.57
C LEU A 25 -24.01 2.11 30.89
N ARG A 26 -24.16 2.97 29.88
CA ARG A 26 -24.58 4.37 30.10
C ARG A 26 -25.93 4.48 30.79
N GLN A 27 -26.90 3.64 30.41
CA GLN A 27 -28.21 3.62 31.06
C GLN A 27 -28.12 3.17 32.52
N VAL A 28 -27.33 2.12 32.81
CA VAL A 28 -27.09 1.63 34.17
C VAL A 28 -26.47 2.74 35.02
N LEU A 29 -25.46 3.43 34.50
CA LEU A 29 -24.75 4.53 35.20
C LEU A 29 -25.58 5.82 35.37
N SER A 30 -26.69 5.96 34.64
CA SER A 30 -27.63 7.08 34.77
C SER A 30 -28.97 6.68 35.40
N SER A 31 -29.17 5.40 35.70
CA SER A 31 -30.44 4.88 36.20
C SER A 31 -30.71 5.29 37.65
N SER A 32 -31.99 5.22 38.02
CA SER A 32 -32.46 5.35 39.41
C SER A 32 -32.12 4.15 40.30
N ILE A 33 -31.48 3.12 39.75
CA ILE A 33 -31.02 1.94 40.50
C ILE A 33 -29.81 2.32 41.38
N ILE A 34 -29.14 3.43 41.08
CA ILE A 34 -27.99 3.94 41.82
C ILE A 34 -28.46 4.62 43.10
N THR A 35 -27.97 4.13 44.24
CA THR A 35 -28.20 4.75 45.55
C THR A 35 -27.43 6.07 45.69
N ALA A 36 -27.84 6.94 46.62
CA ALA A 36 -27.16 8.22 46.84
C ALA A 36 -25.68 8.04 47.24
N GLU A 37 -25.38 7.00 48.01
CA GLU A 37 -24.02 6.63 48.43
C GLU A 37 -23.16 6.17 47.25
N GLU A 38 -23.69 5.29 46.38
CA GLU A 38 -22.99 4.86 45.17
C GLU A 38 -22.78 6.01 44.19
N ARG A 39 -23.71 6.96 44.11
CA ARG A 39 -23.57 8.15 43.26
C ARG A 39 -22.43 9.05 43.72
N LEU A 40 -22.21 9.20 45.02
CA LEU A 40 -21.05 9.92 45.57
C LEU A 40 -19.75 9.20 45.23
N LEU A 41 -19.70 7.87 45.39
CA LEU A 41 -18.52 7.06 45.07
C LEU A 41 -18.15 7.09 43.57
N LEU A 42 -19.15 7.21 42.70
CA LEU A 42 -18.94 7.32 41.25
C LEU A 42 -18.56 8.74 40.79
N GLN A 43 -18.79 9.78 41.61
CA GLN A 43 -18.65 11.16 41.19
C GLN A 43 -17.23 11.45 40.66
N ASP A 44 -16.21 10.90 41.33
CA ASP A 44 -14.79 11.06 40.98
C ASP A 44 -14.37 10.33 39.70
N VAL A 45 -15.12 9.32 39.26
CA VAL A 45 -14.79 8.49 38.09
C VAL A 45 -15.77 8.65 36.93
N SER A 46 -16.94 9.25 37.17
CA SER A 46 -18.05 9.37 36.22
C SER A 46 -17.62 10.06 34.92
N VAL A 47 -16.90 11.18 35.03
CA VAL A 47 -16.40 11.96 33.88
C VAL A 47 -15.41 11.13 33.05
N GLU A 48 -14.52 10.37 33.70
CA GLU A 48 -13.56 9.51 33.01
C GLU A 48 -14.28 8.37 32.28
N ILE A 49 -15.27 7.74 32.93
CA ILE A 49 -16.06 6.66 32.35
C ILE A 49 -16.86 7.16 31.15
N ASP A 50 -17.55 8.31 31.26
CA ASP A 50 -18.34 8.87 30.17
C ASP A 50 -17.49 9.30 28.97
N ARG A 51 -16.31 9.89 29.22
CA ARG A 51 -15.35 10.17 28.16
C ARG A 51 -14.91 8.87 27.46
N THR A 52 -14.50 7.87 28.23
CA THR A 52 -14.03 6.59 27.70
C THR A 52 -15.13 5.86 26.91
N LEU A 53 -16.38 5.90 27.38
CA LEU A 53 -17.54 5.35 26.66
C LEU A 53 -17.83 6.09 25.36
N THR A 54 -17.55 7.40 25.30
CA THR A 54 -17.71 8.21 24.09
C THR A 54 -16.65 7.86 23.06
N GLU A 55 -15.38 7.74 23.49
CA GLU A 55 -14.27 7.26 22.65
C GLU A 55 -14.57 5.86 22.09
N LEU A 56 -14.99 4.93 22.96
CA LEU A 56 -15.31 3.57 22.57
C LEU A 56 -16.49 3.50 21.59
N GLN A 57 -17.52 4.33 21.78
CA GLN A 57 -18.64 4.42 20.85
C GLN A 57 -18.21 4.93 19.47
N GLY A 58 -17.31 5.92 19.44
CA GLY A 58 -16.69 6.40 18.20
C GLY A 58 -15.91 5.31 17.48
N LEU A 59 -15.06 4.59 18.22
CA LEU A 59 -14.25 3.48 17.71
C LEU A 59 -15.12 2.36 17.12
N VAL A 60 -16.16 1.91 17.83
CA VAL A 60 -17.05 0.84 17.35
C VAL A 60 -17.84 1.30 16.13
N ARG A 61 -18.27 2.57 16.07
CA ARG A 61 -18.97 3.12 14.90
C ARG A 61 -18.05 3.20 13.68
N GLU A 62 -16.82 3.65 13.85
CA GLU A 62 -15.82 3.66 12.77
C GLU A 62 -15.55 2.24 12.26
N ALA A 63 -15.32 1.29 13.17
CA ALA A 63 -15.09 -0.10 12.80
C ALA A 63 -16.31 -0.73 12.09
N THR A 64 -17.53 -0.39 12.52
CA THR A 64 -18.79 -0.79 11.86
C THR A 64 -18.81 -0.31 10.40
N MET A 65 -18.32 0.91 10.13
CA MET A 65 -18.20 1.42 8.77
C MET A 65 -17.11 0.70 7.97
N LEU A 66 -15.92 0.52 8.53
CA LEU A 66 -14.76 -0.06 7.82
C LEU A 66 -14.92 -1.57 7.54
N LEU A 67 -15.50 -2.31 8.49
CA LEU A 67 -15.69 -3.77 8.41
C LEU A 67 -17.01 -4.16 7.72
N ASN A 68 -17.82 -3.18 7.30
CA ASN A 68 -19.01 -3.46 6.49
C ASN A 68 -18.57 -4.02 5.12
N PRO A 69 -19.09 -5.19 4.67
CA PRO A 69 -18.68 -5.82 3.43
C PRO A 69 -18.68 -4.91 2.20
N GLY A 70 -19.66 -4.00 2.10
CA GLY A 70 -19.74 -3.05 0.99
C GLY A 70 -18.60 -2.03 0.99
N ASN A 71 -18.28 -1.48 2.17
CA ASN A 71 -17.20 -0.50 2.33
C ASN A 71 -15.84 -1.17 2.20
N THR A 72 -15.64 -2.34 2.82
CA THR A 72 -14.40 -3.11 2.69
C THR A 72 -14.14 -3.49 1.24
N ALA A 73 -15.16 -3.89 0.47
CA ALA A 73 -15.01 -4.19 -0.95
C ALA A 73 -14.63 -2.93 -1.75
N GLN A 74 -15.22 -1.78 -1.45
CA GLN A 74 -14.87 -0.52 -2.10
C GLN A 74 -13.43 -0.09 -1.76
N GLU A 75 -13.02 -0.23 -0.51
CA GLU A 75 -11.66 0.07 -0.05
C GLU A 75 -10.64 -0.89 -0.64
N ALA A 76 -10.99 -2.17 -0.77
CA ALA A 76 -10.18 -3.15 -1.47
C ALA A 76 -9.96 -2.75 -2.94
N ARG A 77 -10.97 -2.20 -3.63
CA ARG A 77 -10.83 -1.74 -5.02
C ARG A 77 -9.88 -0.54 -5.11
N LYS A 78 -10.02 0.42 -4.20
CA LYS A 78 -9.13 1.60 -4.12
C LYS A 78 -7.68 1.20 -3.86
N ASN A 79 -7.47 0.22 -2.97
CA ASN A 79 -6.15 -0.21 -2.57
C ASN A 79 -5.59 -1.36 -3.42
N PHE A 80 -6.35 -1.90 -4.38
CA PHE A 80 -5.98 -3.11 -5.12
C PHE A 80 -4.58 -3.01 -5.75
N HIS A 81 -4.30 -1.88 -6.41
CA HIS A 81 -3.01 -1.61 -7.05
C HIS A 81 -1.85 -1.33 -6.07
N ASN A 82 -2.11 -1.37 -4.76
CA ASN A 82 -1.07 -1.46 -3.74
C ASN A 82 -0.60 -2.91 -3.53
N PHE A 83 -1.42 -3.89 -3.86
CA PHE A 83 -1.15 -5.32 -3.65
C PHE A 83 -0.80 -6.05 -4.95
N PHE A 84 -1.43 -5.69 -6.07
CA PHE A 84 -1.26 -6.38 -7.35
C PHE A 84 -1.08 -5.42 -8.52
N ALA A 85 -0.22 -5.80 -9.49
CA ALA A 85 -0.05 -5.07 -10.75
C ALA A 85 -0.94 -5.57 -11.89
N SER A 86 -1.49 -6.78 -11.79
CA SER A 86 -2.41 -7.36 -12.78
C SER A 86 -3.80 -6.74 -12.68
N ASP A 87 -4.69 -7.04 -13.62
CA ASP A 87 -6.11 -6.65 -13.51
C ASP A 87 -6.79 -7.28 -12.27
N PRO A 88 -7.84 -6.62 -11.72
CA PRO A 88 -8.58 -7.14 -10.57
C PRO A 88 -9.36 -8.40 -10.93
N THR A 89 -8.92 -9.53 -10.38
CA THR A 89 -9.73 -10.76 -10.33
C THR A 89 -10.54 -10.79 -9.04
N GLU A 90 -11.70 -11.46 -9.06
CA GLU A 90 -12.52 -11.64 -7.86
C GLU A 90 -11.72 -12.24 -6.70
N HIS A 91 -10.88 -13.23 -7.00
CA HIS A 91 -10.03 -13.88 -6.00
C HIS A 91 -9.02 -12.92 -5.34
N LYS A 92 -8.30 -12.13 -6.14
CA LYS A 92 -7.34 -11.14 -5.64
C LYS A 92 -8.04 -10.00 -4.90
N MET A 93 -9.23 -9.62 -5.34
CA MET A 93 -10.09 -8.65 -4.64
C MET A 93 -10.51 -9.18 -3.26
N ASN A 94 -10.89 -10.46 -3.18
CA ASN A 94 -11.24 -11.12 -1.92
C ASN A 94 -10.04 -11.17 -0.96
N TYR A 95 -8.83 -11.42 -1.47
CA TYR A 95 -7.61 -11.31 -0.67
C TYR A 95 -7.43 -9.93 -0.05
N VAL A 96 -7.51 -8.86 -0.85
CA VAL A 96 -7.33 -7.50 -0.33
C VAL A 96 -8.41 -7.15 0.69
N ALA A 97 -9.67 -7.46 0.40
CA ALA A 97 -10.77 -7.21 1.33
C ALA A 97 -10.59 -7.99 2.64
N PHE A 98 -10.19 -9.26 2.57
CA PHE A 98 -9.96 -10.10 3.73
C PHE A 98 -8.78 -9.60 4.58
N LEU A 99 -7.68 -9.18 3.93
CA LEU A 99 -6.53 -8.58 4.59
C LEU A 99 -6.89 -7.28 5.30
N LEU A 100 -7.62 -6.37 4.64
CA LEU A 100 -8.09 -5.13 5.26
C LEU A 100 -8.98 -5.42 6.47
N SER A 101 -9.93 -6.35 6.36
CA SER A 101 -10.77 -6.79 7.47
C SER A 101 -9.96 -7.31 8.65
N ALA A 102 -8.92 -8.12 8.39
CA ALA A 102 -8.04 -8.63 9.43
C ALA A 102 -7.29 -7.49 10.15
N VAL A 103 -6.82 -6.48 9.41
CA VAL A 103 -6.11 -5.31 9.95
C VAL A 103 -7.03 -4.44 10.80
N HIS A 104 -8.19 -4.05 10.26
CA HIS A 104 -9.16 -3.22 10.97
C HIS A 104 -9.72 -3.92 12.21
N GLY A 105 -10.00 -5.23 12.11
CA GLY A 105 -10.42 -6.04 13.25
C GLY A 105 -9.35 -6.11 14.34
N LYS A 106 -8.07 -6.29 13.97
CA LYS A 106 -6.96 -6.32 14.94
C LYS A 106 -6.78 -4.97 15.64
N ARG A 107 -6.90 -3.85 14.91
CA ARG A 107 -6.86 -2.50 15.49
C ARG A 107 -8.00 -2.29 16.48
N LEU A 108 -9.22 -2.61 16.07
CA LEU A 108 -10.40 -2.53 16.94
C LEU A 108 -10.21 -3.36 18.21
N ALA A 109 -9.77 -4.61 18.09
CA ALA A 109 -9.59 -5.48 19.25
C ALA A 109 -8.58 -4.91 20.25
N LEU A 110 -7.46 -4.36 19.77
CA LEU A 110 -6.45 -3.73 20.62
C LEU A 110 -7.01 -2.50 21.34
N GLU A 111 -7.60 -1.55 20.60
CA GLU A 111 -8.07 -0.28 21.15
C GLU A 111 -9.30 -0.47 22.07
N ALA A 112 -10.26 -1.30 21.66
CA ALA A 112 -11.44 -1.60 22.48
C ALA A 112 -11.07 -2.31 23.78
N SER A 113 -10.09 -3.23 23.76
CA SER A 113 -9.59 -3.91 24.97
C SER A 113 -9.01 -2.91 25.97
N GLN A 114 -8.24 -1.93 25.48
CA GLN A 114 -7.68 -0.88 26.32
C GLN A 114 -8.77 0.02 26.93
N LEU A 115 -9.76 0.43 26.14
CA LEU A 115 -10.85 1.29 26.60
C LEU A 115 -11.78 0.58 27.61
N TRP A 116 -12.16 -0.67 27.34
CA TRP A 116 -12.91 -1.47 28.30
C TRP A 116 -12.11 -1.74 29.58
N GLY A 117 -10.80 -1.99 29.45
CA GLY A 117 -9.90 -2.12 30.59
C GLY A 117 -9.81 -0.86 31.45
N LYS A 118 -9.83 0.33 30.84
CA LYS A 118 -9.92 1.61 31.57
C LYS A 118 -11.24 1.76 32.32
N ILE A 119 -12.37 1.47 31.66
CA ILE A 119 -13.71 1.51 32.29
C ILE A 119 -13.77 0.56 33.49
N ARG A 120 -13.27 -0.67 33.33
CA ARG A 120 -13.19 -1.66 34.41
C ARG A 120 -12.42 -1.12 35.61
N LYS A 121 -11.20 -0.63 35.38
CA LYS A 121 -10.33 -0.08 36.44
C LYS A 121 -10.97 1.12 37.14
N ALA A 122 -11.65 1.99 36.40
CA ALA A 122 -12.37 3.13 36.98
C ALA A 122 -13.51 2.68 37.88
N LEU A 123 -14.32 1.70 37.46
CA LEU A 123 -15.40 1.11 38.26
C LEU A 123 -14.88 0.36 39.49
N GLU A 124 -13.75 -0.35 39.38
CA GLU A 124 -13.09 -1.00 40.52
C GLU A 124 -12.52 0.04 41.51
N LYS A 125 -12.01 1.17 41.02
CA LYS A 125 -11.50 2.29 41.83
C LYS A 125 -12.60 3.01 42.61
N ALA A 126 -13.84 3.02 42.11
CA ALA A 126 -14.99 3.60 42.82
C ALA A 126 -15.33 2.88 44.14
N ARG A 127 -14.68 1.75 44.46
CA ARG A 127 -14.85 0.99 45.72
C ARG A 127 -16.30 0.62 46.03
N LEU A 128 -17.11 0.37 44.99
CA LEU A 128 -18.48 -0.13 45.16
C LEU A 128 -18.50 -1.46 45.94
N ALA A 129 -19.45 -1.59 46.85
CA ALA A 129 -19.59 -2.80 47.67
C ALA A 129 -19.69 -4.07 46.79
N PRO A 130 -19.11 -5.21 47.20
CA PRO A 130 -19.21 -6.47 46.44
C PRO A 130 -20.64 -6.94 46.19
N THR A 131 -21.57 -6.56 47.05
CA THR A 131 -23.02 -6.86 46.96
C THR A 131 -23.82 -5.81 46.19
N SER A 132 -23.17 -4.76 45.67
CA SER A 132 -23.84 -3.70 44.90
C SER A 132 -24.42 -4.28 43.61
N GLN A 133 -25.73 -4.11 43.42
CA GLN A 133 -26.41 -4.46 42.17
C GLN A 133 -25.85 -3.64 41.00
N LEU A 134 -25.50 -2.37 41.23
CA LEU A 134 -24.86 -1.54 40.21
C LEU A 134 -23.53 -2.15 39.76
N ARG A 135 -22.67 -2.54 40.71
CA ARG A 135 -21.38 -3.16 40.43
C ARG A 135 -21.58 -4.45 39.62
N GLU A 136 -22.53 -5.29 40.02
CA GLU A 136 -22.81 -6.53 39.31
C GLU A 136 -23.33 -6.27 37.89
N GLN A 137 -24.31 -5.37 37.73
CA GLN A 137 -24.87 -4.99 36.42
C GLN A 137 -23.81 -4.36 35.51
N ALA A 138 -22.95 -3.49 36.03
CA ALA A 138 -21.91 -2.84 35.26
C ALA A 138 -20.77 -3.80 34.88
N LEU A 139 -20.16 -4.48 35.85
CA LEU A 139 -19.00 -5.32 35.59
C LEU A 139 -19.39 -6.66 34.96
N LYS A 140 -20.18 -7.48 35.65
CA LYS A 140 -20.46 -8.87 35.27
C LYS A 140 -21.35 -8.98 34.05
N TYR A 141 -22.29 -8.05 33.85
CA TYR A 141 -23.28 -8.12 32.76
C TYR A 141 -23.00 -7.19 31.58
N ARG A 142 -22.05 -6.25 31.69
CA ARG A 142 -21.69 -5.33 30.58
C ARG A 142 -20.22 -5.35 30.25
N VAL A 143 -19.35 -5.02 31.20
CA VAL A 143 -17.90 -4.90 30.93
C VAL A 143 -17.27 -6.27 30.64
N ASP A 144 -17.49 -7.28 31.49
CA ASP A 144 -16.88 -8.60 31.31
C ASP A 144 -17.36 -9.30 30.01
N PRO A 145 -18.66 -9.32 29.65
CA PRO A 145 -19.09 -9.83 28.35
C PRO A 145 -18.51 -9.04 27.18
N ALA A 146 -18.42 -7.72 27.28
CA ALA A 146 -17.84 -6.91 26.22
C ALA A 146 -16.33 -7.17 26.04
N MET A 147 -15.59 -7.37 27.14
CA MET A 147 -14.19 -7.78 27.09
C MET A 147 -14.04 -9.20 26.52
N TYR A 148 -14.95 -10.11 26.82
CA TYR A 148 -14.98 -11.46 26.25
C TYR A 148 -15.16 -11.40 24.71
N ASP A 149 -16.10 -10.59 24.23
CA ASP A 149 -16.33 -10.36 22.80
C ASP A 149 -15.07 -9.79 22.11
N VAL A 150 -14.39 -8.83 22.74
CA VAL A 150 -13.15 -8.22 22.22
C VAL A 150 -12.00 -9.23 22.17
N GLU A 151 -11.83 -10.05 23.20
CA GLU A 151 -10.81 -11.10 23.20
C GLU A 151 -11.12 -12.18 22.16
N SER A 152 -12.40 -12.50 21.96
CA SER A 152 -12.84 -13.42 20.92
C SER A 152 -12.57 -12.86 19.52
N LEU A 153 -12.78 -11.55 19.31
CA LEU A 153 -12.37 -10.85 18.09
C LEU A 153 -10.85 -10.91 17.88
N ARG A 154 -10.05 -10.72 18.95
CA ARG A 154 -8.59 -10.83 18.86
C ARG A 154 -8.16 -12.20 18.33
N ILE A 155 -8.74 -13.28 18.87
CA ILE A 155 -8.48 -14.66 18.43
C ILE A 155 -8.91 -14.88 16.97
N LEU A 156 -10.07 -14.36 16.58
CA LEU A 156 -10.53 -14.40 15.19
C LEU A 156 -9.52 -13.72 14.25
N CYS A 157 -9.10 -12.50 14.58
CA CYS A 157 -8.14 -11.73 13.78
C CYS A 157 -6.76 -12.39 13.73
N GLU A 158 -6.34 -13.07 14.80
CA GLU A 158 -5.11 -13.87 14.81
C GLU A 158 -5.19 -15.00 13.78
N ARG A 159 -6.31 -15.72 13.73
CA ARG A 159 -6.54 -16.78 12.74
C ARG A 159 -6.72 -16.24 11.31
N MET A 160 -7.40 -15.11 11.13
CA MET A 160 -7.42 -14.39 9.85
C MET A 160 -5.98 -14.04 9.39
N GLY A 161 -5.14 -13.61 10.34
CA GLY A 161 -3.72 -13.33 10.12
C GLY A 161 -2.91 -14.52 9.61
N ARG A 162 -3.29 -15.75 9.99
CA ARG A 162 -2.69 -16.98 9.46
C ARG A 162 -3.10 -17.23 8.01
N VAL A 163 -4.38 -17.03 7.66
CA VAL A 163 -4.88 -17.15 6.27
C VAL A 163 -4.16 -16.19 5.33
N VAL A 164 -3.96 -14.94 5.75
CA VAL A 164 -3.21 -13.94 4.95
C VAL A 164 -1.70 -14.00 5.16
N ARG A 165 -1.21 -14.88 6.04
CA ARG A 165 0.20 -15.07 6.38
C ARG A 165 0.92 -13.75 6.67
N PHE A 166 0.53 -13.06 7.75
CA PHE A 166 1.18 -11.82 8.14
C PHE A 166 2.69 -12.03 8.38
N LYS A 167 3.53 -11.24 7.68
CA LYS A 167 4.99 -11.27 7.81
C LYS A 167 5.50 -10.45 9.00
N GLN A 168 4.72 -9.46 9.41
CA GLN A 168 5.00 -8.56 10.53
C GLN A 168 3.67 -8.09 11.13
N ASP A 169 3.72 -7.43 12.29
CA ASP A 169 2.51 -6.87 12.89
C ASP A 169 1.89 -5.79 11.98
N PRO A 170 0.65 -5.94 11.48
CA PRO A 170 0.02 -4.93 10.65
C PRO A 170 -0.18 -3.58 11.35
N LEU A 171 -0.12 -3.53 12.69
CA LEU A 171 -0.30 -2.30 13.45
C LEU A 171 1.02 -1.49 13.59
N SER A 172 2.18 -2.07 13.26
CA SER A 172 3.47 -1.38 13.35
C SER A 172 3.86 -0.61 12.08
N THR A 173 3.09 -0.76 11.00
CA THR A 173 3.35 -0.12 9.70
C THR A 173 2.14 0.66 9.21
N ARG A 174 2.38 1.83 8.60
CA ARG A 174 1.35 2.57 7.85
C ARG A 174 1.13 2.00 6.45
N ASN A 175 2.11 1.27 5.92
CA ASN A 175 2.01 0.66 4.61
C ASN A 175 1.52 -0.78 4.73
N LEU A 176 0.31 -1.02 4.23
CA LEU A 176 -0.32 -2.35 4.20
C LEU A 176 0.15 -3.19 3.01
N SER A 177 0.83 -2.60 2.01
CA SER A 177 1.35 -3.37 0.88
C SER A 177 2.44 -4.32 1.37
N GLY A 178 2.20 -5.63 1.24
CA GLY A 178 3.22 -6.63 1.55
C GLY A 178 3.30 -7.10 3.00
N ILE A 179 2.34 -6.70 3.84
CA ILE A 179 2.24 -7.21 5.21
C ILE A 179 1.80 -8.68 5.26
N GLY A 180 1.18 -9.19 4.20
CA GLY A 180 0.72 -10.57 4.06
C GLY A 180 1.18 -11.20 2.75
N THR A 181 0.87 -12.49 2.58
CA THR A 181 1.27 -13.29 1.41
C THR A 181 0.06 -13.91 0.73
N TYR A 182 -0.23 -13.47 -0.49
CA TYR A 182 -1.26 -14.06 -1.34
C TYR A 182 -0.83 -15.44 -1.86
N SER A 183 -1.77 -16.38 -1.92
CA SER A 183 -1.68 -17.66 -2.63
C SER A 183 -2.94 -17.84 -3.46
N PRO A 184 -2.86 -18.23 -4.74
CA PRO A 184 -4.04 -18.51 -5.54
C PRO A 184 -4.78 -19.79 -5.10
N GLY A 185 -4.13 -20.71 -4.39
CA GLY A 185 -4.77 -21.92 -3.85
C GLY A 185 -5.60 -21.68 -2.59
N LEU A 186 -5.40 -20.55 -1.91
CA LEU A 186 -6.10 -20.22 -0.67
C LEU A 186 -7.38 -19.43 -0.94
N THR A 187 -8.50 -19.92 -0.41
CA THR A 187 -9.76 -19.16 -0.43
C THR A 187 -9.75 -18.06 0.63
N TYR A 188 -10.03 -16.82 0.23
CA TYR A 188 -10.06 -15.66 1.14
C TYR A 188 -11.49 -15.34 1.59
N GLN A 189 -12.01 -16.15 2.50
CA GLN A 189 -13.35 -15.99 3.08
C GLN A 189 -13.33 -16.26 4.59
N LEU A 190 -14.28 -15.66 5.31
CA LEU A 190 -14.37 -15.81 6.77
C LEU A 190 -14.62 -17.28 7.18
N SER A 191 -15.31 -18.06 6.35
CA SER A 191 -15.55 -19.49 6.54
C SER A 191 -14.25 -20.28 6.76
N VAL A 192 -13.17 -19.91 6.07
CA VAL A 192 -11.86 -20.57 6.17
C VAL A 192 -11.24 -20.42 7.56
N VAL A 193 -11.52 -19.31 8.25
CA VAL A 193 -11.01 -19.05 9.61
C VAL A 193 -11.53 -20.08 10.61
N PHE A 194 -12.67 -20.71 10.33
CA PHE A 194 -13.31 -21.70 11.20
C PHE A 194 -12.88 -23.14 10.92
N ARG A 195 -11.90 -23.37 10.05
CA ARG A 195 -11.35 -24.71 9.81
C ARG A 195 -10.58 -25.22 11.02
N GLU A 196 -10.81 -26.46 11.43
CA GLU A 196 -10.02 -27.07 12.51
C GLU A 196 -8.58 -27.35 12.06
N ASP A 197 -8.42 -27.77 10.80
CA ASP A 197 -7.16 -28.03 10.10
C ASP A 197 -6.55 -26.76 9.48
N LEU A 198 -6.83 -25.56 10.02
CA LEU A 198 -6.44 -24.30 9.39
C LEU A 198 -4.94 -24.22 9.08
N ASP A 199 -4.08 -24.63 10.01
CA ASP A 199 -2.64 -24.53 9.84
C ASP A 199 -2.13 -25.51 8.75
N ASP A 200 -2.67 -26.73 8.70
CA ASP A 200 -2.37 -27.74 7.67
C ASP A 200 -2.93 -27.34 6.29
N TYR A 201 -4.13 -26.75 6.25
CA TYR A 201 -4.73 -26.21 5.04
C TYR A 201 -3.89 -25.07 4.46
N VAL A 202 -3.40 -24.16 5.31
CA VAL A 202 -2.53 -23.06 4.85
C VAL A 202 -1.15 -23.58 4.42
N ALA A 203 -0.62 -24.61 5.08
CA ALA A 203 0.66 -25.23 4.73
C ALA A 203 0.58 -26.06 3.44
N SER A 204 -0.49 -26.82 3.22
CA SER A 204 -0.65 -27.64 1.99
C SER A 204 -0.79 -26.79 0.72
N GLU A 205 -1.51 -25.67 0.82
CA GLU A 205 -1.65 -24.69 -0.27
C GLU A 205 -0.44 -23.75 -0.43
N SER A 206 0.64 -24.00 0.32
CA SER A 206 1.94 -23.31 0.16
C SER A 206 2.87 -24.02 -0.84
N VAL A 207 2.53 -25.22 -1.31
CA VAL A 207 3.33 -25.97 -2.30
C VAL A 207 3.07 -25.46 -3.74
N SER A 208 1.96 -24.77 -3.96
CA SER A 208 1.62 -24.10 -5.23
C SER A 208 1.87 -22.59 -5.15
N GLU A 209 3.06 -22.19 -4.69
CA GLU A 209 3.50 -20.79 -4.77
C GLU A 209 3.54 -20.33 -6.22
N ASP A 210 2.41 -19.82 -6.70
CA ASP A 210 2.38 -18.93 -7.82
C ASP A 210 3.11 -17.66 -7.37
N GLY A 211 4.41 -17.63 -7.67
CA GLY A 211 5.34 -16.52 -7.42
C GLY A 211 4.97 -15.23 -8.15
N SER A 212 3.69 -15.02 -8.45
CA SER A 212 3.11 -13.86 -9.10
C SER A 212 2.72 -12.76 -8.09
N ALA A 213 2.45 -13.11 -6.83
CA ALA A 213 2.20 -12.12 -5.77
C ALA A 213 3.46 -11.71 -4.97
N LEU A 214 4.48 -12.57 -4.97
CA LEU A 214 5.79 -12.29 -4.36
C LEU A 214 6.71 -11.43 -5.24
N LYS A 215 6.42 -11.31 -6.54
CA LYS A 215 7.20 -10.43 -7.44
C LYS A 215 7.05 -8.94 -7.13
N LEU A 216 5.96 -8.48 -6.50
CA LEU A 216 5.80 -7.04 -6.28
C LEU A 216 6.65 -6.46 -5.14
N MET A 217 7.18 -7.29 -4.24
CA MET A 217 8.09 -6.82 -3.18
C MET A 217 9.54 -7.24 -3.38
N ASP A 218 9.78 -8.40 -4.00
CA ASP A 218 11.14 -8.77 -4.41
C ASP A 218 11.61 -8.03 -5.67
N ASP A 219 10.73 -7.45 -6.49
CA ASP A 219 11.16 -6.46 -7.51
C ASP A 219 11.44 -5.07 -6.93
N LEU A 220 11.14 -4.82 -5.64
CA LEU A 220 11.30 -3.50 -5.01
C LEU A 220 12.44 -3.43 -3.98
N SER A 221 12.96 -4.58 -3.57
CA SER A 221 14.30 -4.68 -3.02
C SER A 221 15.21 -5.13 -4.15
N LEU A 222 16.24 -4.36 -4.49
CA LEU A 222 17.47 -4.98 -5.01
C LEU A 222 18.05 -5.79 -3.84
N GLN A 223 17.39 -6.87 -3.45
CA GLN A 223 18.14 -8.06 -3.12
C GLN A 223 18.58 -8.57 -4.47
N SER A 224 19.88 -8.51 -4.69
CA SER A 224 20.55 -9.44 -5.56
C SER A 224 19.95 -10.82 -5.29
N ALA A 225 19.03 -11.26 -6.16
CA ALA A 225 18.98 -12.66 -6.51
C ALA A 225 20.45 -13.07 -6.66
N PRO A 226 20.91 -14.18 -6.03
CA PRO A 226 22.27 -14.63 -6.25
C PRO A 226 22.48 -14.62 -7.76
N ILE A 227 23.58 -14.02 -8.22
CA ILE A 227 23.97 -13.93 -9.62
C ILE A 227 24.23 -15.37 -10.09
N GLY A 228 23.16 -16.15 -10.21
CA GLY A 228 23.09 -17.44 -10.83
C GLY A 228 23.02 -17.15 -12.31
N LYS A 229 24.19 -16.88 -12.89
CA LYS A 229 24.52 -16.99 -14.32
C LYS A 229 23.30 -17.05 -15.26
N VAL A 230 22.52 -15.98 -15.37
CA VAL A 230 21.66 -15.80 -16.55
C VAL A 230 22.64 -15.43 -17.65
N LYS A 231 23.01 -16.42 -18.46
CA LYS A 231 23.91 -16.24 -19.60
C LYS A 231 23.23 -15.27 -20.57
N SER A 232 24.03 -14.50 -21.30
CA SER A 232 23.62 -13.55 -22.35
C SER A 232 22.71 -14.12 -23.46
N ASN A 233 22.42 -15.43 -23.44
CA ASN A 233 21.66 -16.15 -24.46
C ASN A 233 20.14 -16.22 -24.22
N ASP A 234 19.62 -15.75 -23.07
CA ASP A 234 18.18 -15.80 -22.77
C ASP A 234 17.47 -14.45 -22.95
N LEU A 235 18.08 -13.50 -23.67
CA LEU A 235 17.46 -12.21 -23.95
C LEU A 235 16.42 -12.36 -25.07
N PRO A 236 15.26 -11.67 -24.97
CA PRO A 236 14.22 -11.72 -26.00
C PRO A 236 14.76 -11.42 -27.39
N ASP A 237 14.22 -12.13 -28.39
CA ASP A 237 14.55 -11.90 -29.79
C ASP A 237 14.14 -10.49 -30.24
N PRO A 238 14.85 -9.88 -31.22
CA PRO A 238 14.47 -8.60 -31.78
C PRO A 238 13.04 -8.66 -32.36
N ALA A 239 12.15 -7.84 -31.82
CA ALA A 239 10.77 -7.73 -32.28
C ALA A 239 10.28 -6.28 -32.14
N PRO A 240 9.23 -5.86 -32.86
CA PRO A 240 8.70 -4.49 -32.80
C PRO A 240 8.26 -4.04 -31.39
N ASN A 241 7.98 -4.99 -30.51
CA ASN A 241 7.56 -4.76 -29.13
C ASN A 241 8.70 -4.87 -28.11
N VAL A 242 9.94 -5.02 -28.57
CA VAL A 242 11.14 -5.22 -27.75
C VAL A 242 12.13 -4.10 -28.02
N LEU A 243 12.42 -3.30 -27.00
CA LEU A 243 13.56 -2.40 -26.99
C LEU A 243 14.76 -3.12 -26.38
N ARG A 244 15.82 -3.29 -27.16
CA ARG A 244 17.10 -3.84 -26.71
C ARG A 244 18.17 -2.76 -26.74
N ALA A 245 18.37 -2.10 -25.60
CA ALA A 245 19.34 -1.02 -25.40
C ALA A 245 20.70 -1.54 -24.86
N THR A 246 21.06 -2.79 -25.14
CA THR A 246 22.30 -3.40 -24.62
C THR A 246 23.54 -2.84 -25.30
N GLY A 247 24.60 -2.62 -24.54
CA GLY A 247 25.95 -2.37 -25.06
C GLY A 247 26.74 -3.65 -25.34
N ARG A 248 28.00 -3.50 -25.72
CA ARG A 248 28.93 -4.58 -26.09
C ARG A 248 29.59 -5.25 -24.88
N GLN A 249 29.55 -4.61 -23.73
CA GLN A 249 30.24 -5.07 -22.52
C GLN A 249 29.32 -5.89 -21.61
N LYS A 250 29.91 -6.74 -20.76
CA LYS A 250 29.14 -7.60 -19.83
C LYS A 250 28.30 -6.81 -18.81
N TRP A 251 28.75 -5.61 -18.44
CA TRP A 251 28.09 -4.76 -17.44
C TRP A 251 26.96 -3.90 -18.02
N ASN A 252 26.87 -3.78 -19.36
CA ASN A 252 25.81 -3.04 -20.06
C ASN A 252 24.94 -3.94 -20.98
N SER A 253 24.89 -5.26 -20.75
CA SER A 253 24.17 -6.24 -21.58
C SER A 253 23.19 -7.15 -20.81
N SER A 254 22.67 -6.66 -19.68
CA SER A 254 21.72 -7.40 -18.81
C SER A 254 20.24 -7.10 -19.10
N ILE A 255 19.33 -7.81 -18.44
CA ILE A 255 17.87 -7.63 -18.59
C ILE A 255 17.39 -6.19 -18.33
N PHE A 256 18.12 -5.41 -17.53
CA PHE A 256 17.80 -4.01 -17.26
C PHE A 256 17.86 -3.11 -18.52
N TYR A 257 18.57 -3.57 -19.54
CA TYR A 257 18.71 -2.92 -20.84
C TYR A 257 17.64 -3.36 -21.85
N VAL A 258 16.69 -4.19 -21.43
CA VAL A 258 15.61 -4.69 -22.29
C VAL A 258 14.26 -4.29 -21.73
N LEU A 259 13.41 -3.71 -22.56
CA LEU A 259 12.02 -3.38 -22.22
C LEU A 259 11.09 -4.01 -23.25
N VAL A 260 10.07 -4.72 -22.78
CA VAL A 260 9.11 -5.44 -23.64
C VAL A 260 7.69 -5.09 -23.24
N TYR A 261 6.86 -4.73 -24.23
CA TYR A 261 5.41 -4.66 -24.05
C TYR A 261 4.71 -5.87 -24.69
N ASP A 262 3.54 -6.23 -24.16
CA ASP A 262 2.69 -7.30 -24.70
C ASP A 262 1.68 -6.71 -25.71
N PRO A 263 1.74 -7.09 -27.00
CA PRO A 263 0.83 -6.57 -28.02
C PRO A 263 -0.65 -6.90 -27.77
N SER A 264 -0.94 -8.05 -27.16
CA SER A 264 -2.31 -8.50 -26.88
C SER A 264 -2.93 -7.66 -25.78
N LEU A 265 -2.19 -7.48 -24.68
CA LEU A 265 -2.61 -6.62 -23.57
C LEU A 265 -2.70 -5.15 -24.00
N LEU A 266 -1.77 -4.66 -24.83
CA LEU A 266 -1.85 -3.32 -25.41
C LEU A 266 -3.14 -3.13 -26.23
N ALA A 267 -3.52 -4.13 -27.04
CA ALA A 267 -4.75 -4.07 -27.82
C ALA A 267 -6.00 -4.03 -26.91
N GLU A 268 -5.99 -4.77 -25.79
CA GLU A 268 -7.04 -4.71 -24.78
C GLU A 268 -7.11 -3.35 -24.08
N GLU A 269 -5.96 -2.76 -23.72
CA GLU A 269 -5.89 -1.41 -23.15
C GLU A 269 -6.45 -0.35 -24.11
N ARG A 270 -6.08 -0.41 -25.39
CA ARG A 270 -6.57 0.53 -26.43
C ARG A 270 -8.08 0.47 -26.62
N LYS A 271 -8.71 -0.72 -26.51
CA LYS A 271 -10.18 -0.84 -26.57
C LYS A 271 -10.85 0.02 -25.49
N LYS A 272 -10.24 0.12 -24.31
CA LYS A 272 -10.76 0.90 -23.17
C LYS A 272 -10.71 2.42 -23.42
N PHE A 273 -9.92 2.91 -24.38
CA PHE A 273 -9.79 4.35 -24.64
C PHE A 273 -11.07 4.99 -25.16
N SER A 274 -11.91 4.23 -25.87
CA SER A 274 -13.22 4.69 -26.34
C SER A 274 -14.21 5.02 -25.21
N GLU A 275 -13.92 4.55 -23.99
CA GLU A 275 -14.75 4.74 -22.79
C GLU A 275 -14.19 5.83 -21.85
N VAL A 276 -13.07 6.44 -22.21
CA VAL A 276 -12.38 7.43 -21.36
C VAL A 276 -13.09 8.77 -21.41
N ILE A 277 -13.23 9.38 -20.24
CA ILE A 277 -13.87 10.68 -20.04
C ILE A 277 -12.90 11.77 -19.57
N TYR A 278 -11.78 11.36 -18.96
CA TYR A 278 -10.81 12.26 -18.39
C TYR A 278 -9.46 11.55 -18.23
N ILE A 279 -8.38 12.29 -18.42
CA ILE A 279 -7.01 11.87 -18.21
C ILE A 279 -6.42 12.79 -17.17
N ASP A 280 -5.91 12.22 -16.08
CA ASP A 280 -5.24 13.01 -15.06
C ASP A 280 -3.83 13.38 -15.53
N THR A 281 -3.67 14.58 -16.11
CA THR A 281 -2.38 15.08 -16.63
C THR A 281 -1.71 16.07 -15.68
N HIS A 282 -2.33 16.36 -14.53
CA HIS A 282 -1.86 17.39 -13.63
C HIS A 282 -0.63 16.92 -12.85
N LEU A 283 0.51 17.57 -13.09
CA LEU A 283 1.76 17.30 -12.39
C LEU A 283 1.81 18.14 -11.10
N GLY A 284 1.45 17.53 -9.96
CA GLY A 284 1.55 18.19 -8.65
C GLY A 284 0.45 19.22 -8.33
N ALA A 285 -0.69 19.16 -9.02
CA ALA A 285 -1.83 20.01 -8.69
C ALA A 285 -2.51 19.58 -7.38
N LEU A 286 -3.15 20.55 -6.72
CA LEU A 286 -3.98 20.28 -5.54
C LEU A 286 -5.18 19.41 -5.93
N HIS A 287 -5.57 18.50 -5.02
CA HIS A 287 -6.66 17.55 -5.24
C HIS A 287 -7.99 18.23 -5.61
N ASP A 288 -8.26 19.43 -5.09
CA ASP A 288 -9.48 20.19 -5.40
C ASP A 288 -9.52 20.72 -6.83
N VAL A 289 -8.36 21.02 -7.42
CA VAL A 289 -8.24 21.43 -8.83
C VAL A 289 -8.53 20.25 -9.74
N ILE A 290 -7.92 19.09 -9.45
CA ILE A 290 -8.14 17.83 -10.17
C ILE A 290 -9.62 17.42 -10.10
N ARG A 291 -10.23 17.53 -8.91
CA ARG A 291 -11.65 17.23 -8.71
C ARG A 291 -12.56 18.17 -9.49
N THR A 292 -12.24 19.47 -9.52
CA THR A 292 -13.03 20.47 -10.24
C THR A 292 -12.97 20.22 -11.74
N ASP A 293 -11.78 19.99 -12.30
CA ASP A 293 -11.63 19.71 -13.73
C ASP A 293 -12.30 18.39 -14.13
N PHE A 294 -12.16 17.34 -13.31
CA PHE A 294 -12.90 16.10 -13.50
C PHE A 294 -14.42 16.30 -13.53
N VAL A 295 -14.99 17.07 -12.58
CA VAL A 295 -16.43 17.36 -12.53
C VAL A 295 -16.88 18.14 -13.76
N LEU A 296 -16.08 19.11 -14.22
CA LEU A 296 -16.36 19.87 -15.43
C LEU A 296 -16.42 18.95 -16.66
N GLN A 297 -15.44 18.06 -16.83
CA GLN A 297 -15.38 17.11 -17.94
C GLN A 297 -16.53 16.09 -17.88
N TYR A 298 -16.81 15.56 -16.69
CA TYR A 298 -17.93 14.63 -16.46
C TYR A 298 -19.29 15.26 -16.77
N SER A 299 -19.45 16.57 -16.54
CA SER A 299 -20.71 17.29 -16.74
C SER A 299 -20.96 17.71 -18.19
N ARG A 300 -19.99 17.52 -19.10
CA ARG A 300 -20.15 17.85 -20.53
C ARG A 300 -21.23 16.99 -21.20
N LYS A 301 -21.85 17.53 -22.26
CA LYS A 301 -22.81 16.76 -23.10
C LYS A 301 -22.09 15.64 -23.85
N GLN A 302 -20.90 15.91 -24.37
CA GLN A 302 -20.00 14.91 -24.93
C GLN A 302 -18.94 14.57 -23.88
N ARG A 303 -19.24 13.53 -23.08
CA ARG A 303 -18.39 13.11 -21.95
C ARG A 303 -17.20 12.27 -22.40
N LEU A 304 -17.40 11.45 -23.43
CA LEU A 304 -16.39 10.53 -23.94
C LEU A 304 -15.42 11.26 -24.85
N MET A 305 -14.14 11.00 -24.63
CA MET A 305 -13.06 11.44 -25.50
C MET A 305 -12.92 10.48 -26.67
N PRO A 306 -12.72 10.96 -27.91
CA PRO A 306 -12.34 10.08 -29.02
C PRO A 306 -11.06 9.30 -28.69
N ALA A 307 -11.01 8.01 -29.02
CA ALA A 307 -9.87 7.16 -28.68
C ALA A 307 -8.53 7.69 -29.21
N GLU A 308 -8.53 8.24 -30.44
CA GLU A 308 -7.34 8.87 -31.05
C GLU A 308 -6.86 10.08 -30.23
N LYS A 309 -7.79 10.88 -29.70
CA LYS A 309 -7.49 12.02 -28.85
C LYS A 309 -6.93 11.58 -27.50
N VAL A 310 -7.50 10.54 -26.90
CA VAL A 310 -6.98 9.93 -25.65
C VAL A 310 -5.55 9.45 -25.85
N GLU A 311 -5.29 8.76 -26.97
CA GLU A 311 -3.98 8.24 -27.30
C GLU A 311 -2.95 9.37 -27.48
N SER A 312 -3.30 10.41 -28.24
CA SER A 312 -2.45 11.58 -28.45
C SER A 312 -2.16 12.34 -27.15
N GLU A 313 -3.20 12.74 -26.40
CA GLU A 313 -3.04 13.54 -25.19
C GLU A 313 -2.26 12.79 -24.10
N TYR A 314 -2.50 11.48 -23.97
CA TYR A 314 -1.76 10.68 -23.00
C TYR A 314 -0.30 10.47 -23.42
N ARG A 315 -0.03 10.29 -24.71
CA ARG A 315 1.34 10.23 -25.24
C ARG A 315 2.10 11.53 -24.97
N ASP A 316 1.48 12.69 -25.23
CA ASP A 316 2.09 14.00 -24.97
C ASP A 316 2.40 14.19 -23.47
N PHE A 317 1.44 13.83 -22.62
CA PHE A 317 1.64 13.81 -21.17
C PHE A 317 2.82 12.91 -20.77
N LEU A 318 2.88 11.67 -21.27
CA LEU A 318 3.94 10.73 -20.93
C LEU A 318 5.32 11.23 -21.38
N ASN A 319 5.44 11.84 -22.56
CA ASN A 319 6.68 12.44 -23.04
C ASN A 319 7.18 13.55 -22.10
N LEU A 320 6.29 14.47 -21.70
CA LEU A 320 6.60 15.51 -20.72
C LEU A 320 6.98 14.91 -19.35
N PHE A 321 6.23 13.91 -18.93
CA PHE A 321 6.44 13.22 -17.67
C PHE A 321 7.78 12.48 -17.61
N PHE A 322 8.20 11.82 -18.69
CA PHE A 322 9.52 11.19 -18.76
C PHE A 322 10.65 12.23 -18.67
N ASN A 323 10.51 13.37 -19.34
CA ASN A 323 11.49 14.44 -19.18
C ASN A 323 11.60 14.90 -17.70
N LEU A 324 10.47 15.13 -17.05
CA LEU A 324 10.43 15.47 -15.63
C LEU A 324 11.06 14.38 -14.74
N ALA A 325 10.68 13.12 -14.94
CA ALA A 325 11.21 11.99 -14.17
C ALA A 325 12.73 11.83 -14.34
N SER A 326 13.24 12.08 -15.55
CA SER A 326 14.69 12.13 -15.83
C SER A 326 15.36 13.24 -15.04
N ASP A 327 14.82 14.46 -15.08
CA ASP A 327 15.43 15.63 -14.44
C ASP A 327 15.43 15.51 -12.92
N ILE A 328 14.35 15.00 -12.33
CA ILE A 328 14.28 14.66 -10.91
C ILE A 328 15.36 13.63 -10.56
N SER A 329 15.54 12.61 -11.39
CA SER A 329 16.53 11.54 -11.14
C SER A 329 17.95 12.08 -11.17
N LEU A 330 18.28 12.90 -12.17
CA LEU A 330 19.60 13.54 -12.31
C LEU A 330 19.91 14.47 -11.15
N LEU A 331 18.95 15.30 -10.76
CA LEU A 331 19.10 16.25 -9.67
C LEU A 331 19.36 15.52 -8.35
N ASN A 332 18.57 14.48 -8.05
CA ASN A 332 18.74 13.71 -6.81
C ASN A 332 20.05 12.92 -6.79
N ALA A 333 20.46 12.41 -7.95
CA ALA A 333 21.74 11.74 -8.16
C ALA A 333 22.96 12.65 -8.04
N GLY A 334 22.79 13.97 -8.23
CA GLY A 334 23.91 14.93 -8.31
C GLY A 334 24.72 14.80 -9.60
N ILE A 335 24.13 14.23 -10.66
CA ILE A 335 24.77 14.08 -11.96
C ILE A 335 24.48 15.35 -12.79
N LYS A 336 25.52 15.91 -13.41
CA LYS A 336 25.38 17.08 -14.28
C LYS A 336 24.54 16.76 -15.51
N HIS A 337 23.79 17.75 -16.00
CA HIS A 337 22.87 17.59 -17.12
C HIS A 337 23.57 17.14 -18.43
N GLU A 338 24.84 17.52 -18.63
CA GLU A 338 25.65 17.08 -19.77
C GLU A 338 25.79 15.55 -19.88
N TYR A 339 25.72 14.83 -18.75
CA TYR A 339 25.79 13.37 -18.72
C TYR A 339 24.42 12.69 -18.72
N ARG A 340 23.33 13.43 -18.98
CA ARG A 340 21.95 12.93 -18.89
C ARG A 340 21.75 11.63 -19.64
N ASN A 341 22.15 11.57 -20.92
CA ASN A 341 21.82 10.43 -21.77
C ASN A 341 22.66 9.20 -21.41
N ALA A 342 23.95 9.38 -21.09
CA ALA A 342 24.80 8.31 -20.56
C ALA A 342 24.30 7.79 -19.20
N PHE A 343 23.81 8.69 -18.34
CA PHE A 343 23.16 8.32 -17.08
C PHE A 343 21.89 7.49 -17.32
N LEU A 344 20.97 7.97 -18.15
CA LEU A 344 19.75 7.22 -18.45
C LEU A 344 20.06 5.86 -19.12
N PHE A 345 21.01 5.83 -20.05
CA PHE A 345 21.44 4.60 -20.70
C PHE A 345 21.86 3.53 -19.68
N HIS A 346 22.75 3.88 -18.73
CA HIS A 346 23.23 2.94 -17.72
C HIS A 346 22.22 2.62 -16.61
N LEU A 347 21.24 3.50 -16.38
CA LEU A 347 20.08 3.18 -15.55
C LEU A 347 19.27 2.03 -16.18
N GLY A 348 19.09 2.10 -17.50
CA GLY A 348 18.40 1.11 -18.33
C GLY A 348 16.89 1.35 -18.42
N PRO A 349 16.27 1.09 -19.60
CA PRO A 349 14.86 1.36 -19.86
C PRO A 349 13.91 0.59 -18.92
N GLN A 350 14.27 -0.63 -18.50
CA GLN A 350 13.44 -1.40 -17.56
C GLN A 350 13.41 -0.75 -16.18
N THR A 351 14.56 -0.34 -15.66
CA THR A 351 14.66 0.34 -14.36
C THR A 351 13.90 1.66 -14.41
N TYR A 352 14.03 2.39 -15.52
CA TYR A 352 13.37 3.67 -15.72
C TYR A 352 11.85 3.55 -15.89
N PHE A 353 11.36 2.47 -16.52
CA PHE A 353 9.93 2.13 -16.54
C PHE A 353 9.39 1.97 -15.11
N GLN A 354 10.08 1.18 -14.28
CA GLN A 354 9.68 0.97 -12.88
C GLN A 354 9.70 2.27 -12.07
N LEU A 355 10.70 3.11 -12.31
CA LEU A 355 10.81 4.44 -11.71
C LEU A 355 9.63 5.33 -12.11
N SER A 356 9.34 5.42 -13.41
CA SER A 356 8.25 6.23 -13.97
C SER A 356 6.89 5.80 -13.42
N LYS A 357 6.64 4.48 -13.37
CA LYS A 357 5.43 3.91 -12.76
C LYS A 357 5.25 4.32 -11.30
N LYS A 358 6.34 4.35 -10.53
CA LYS A 358 6.28 4.79 -9.12
C LYS A 358 6.02 6.29 -8.99
N TYR A 359 6.64 7.12 -9.83
CA TYR A 359 6.38 8.56 -9.81
C TYR A 359 4.93 8.89 -10.15
N LEU A 360 4.32 8.20 -11.14
CA LEU A 360 2.90 8.39 -11.44
C LEU A 360 2.03 8.10 -10.22
N LYS A 361 2.38 7.06 -9.45
CA LYS A 361 1.67 6.69 -8.23
C LYS A 361 1.88 7.70 -7.09
N GLU A 362 3.12 8.12 -6.83
CA GLU A 362 3.45 9.09 -5.78
C GLU A 362 2.83 10.46 -6.03
N LEU A 363 2.86 10.91 -7.29
CA LEU A 363 2.26 12.17 -7.74
C LEU A 363 0.75 12.05 -7.98
N GLN A 364 0.19 10.85 -7.83
CA GLN A 364 -1.23 10.52 -8.04
C GLN A 364 -1.77 10.97 -9.41
N THR A 365 -0.94 10.93 -10.45
CA THR A 365 -1.20 11.46 -11.79
C THR A 365 -1.09 10.36 -12.86
N GLY A 366 -1.42 10.69 -14.12
CA GLY A 366 -1.32 9.80 -15.28
C GLY A 366 -2.33 8.67 -15.32
N SER A 367 -3.43 8.77 -14.56
CA SER A 367 -4.53 7.81 -14.61
C SER A 367 -5.65 8.28 -15.51
N MET A 368 -6.24 7.34 -16.24
CA MET A 368 -7.44 7.55 -17.04
C MET A 368 -8.69 7.18 -16.24
N HIS A 369 -9.73 8.00 -16.38
CA HIS A 369 -11.05 7.73 -15.85
C HIS A 369 -11.97 7.30 -16.99
N ARG A 370 -12.61 6.13 -16.87
CA ARG A 370 -13.53 5.61 -17.88
C ARG A 370 -14.89 5.26 -17.28
N ILE A 371 -15.92 5.27 -18.11
CA ILE A 371 -17.25 4.81 -17.74
C ILE A 371 -17.34 3.29 -17.91
N LYS A 372 -17.74 2.58 -16.85
CA LYS A 372 -17.90 1.12 -16.85
C LYS A 372 -19.38 0.74 -16.78
N GLY A 373 -19.81 -0.13 -17.70
CA GLY A 373 -21.13 -0.74 -17.73
C GLY A 373 -22.19 0.02 -18.53
N ALA A 374 -23.18 -0.70 -19.04
CA ALA A 374 -24.20 -0.21 -19.99
C ALA A 374 -25.07 0.96 -19.46
N GLN A 375 -25.12 1.17 -18.14
CA GLN A 375 -25.92 2.24 -17.51
C GLN A 375 -25.12 3.51 -17.18
N GLY A 376 -23.81 3.56 -17.44
CA GLY A 376 -23.03 4.80 -17.39
C GLY A 376 -22.78 5.42 -15.99
N ARG A 377 -23.06 4.69 -14.91
CA ARG A 377 -23.02 5.22 -13.53
C ARG A 377 -21.72 4.97 -12.76
N VAL A 378 -20.86 4.07 -13.24
CA VAL A 378 -19.62 3.69 -12.54
C VAL A 378 -18.43 4.26 -13.29
N VAL A 379 -17.58 5.03 -12.59
CA VAL A 379 -16.31 5.52 -13.13
C VAL A 379 -15.18 4.65 -12.57
N GLU A 380 -14.38 4.07 -13.46
CA GLU A 380 -13.20 3.29 -13.11
C GLU A 380 -11.93 4.09 -13.44
N ARG A 381 -10.97 4.07 -12.51
CA ARG A 381 -9.64 4.67 -12.68
C ARG A 381 -8.64 3.59 -13.02
N PHE A 382 -7.84 3.78 -14.06
CA PHE A 382 -6.78 2.84 -14.46
C PHE A 382 -5.57 3.57 -15.07
N VAL A 383 -4.44 2.88 -15.17
CA VAL A 383 -3.22 3.35 -15.87
C VAL A 383 -2.87 2.30 -16.92
N PRO A 384 -2.84 2.63 -18.23
CA PRO A 384 -2.50 1.66 -19.28
C PRO A 384 -0.99 1.43 -19.31
N LEU A 385 -0.54 0.33 -18.71
CA LEU A 385 0.87 0.05 -18.46
C LEU A 385 1.61 -0.40 -19.72
N GLU A 386 0.95 -1.17 -20.60
CA GLU A 386 1.56 -1.60 -21.85
C GLU A 386 1.65 -0.44 -22.84
N PHE A 387 0.64 0.43 -22.86
CA PHE A 387 0.73 1.70 -23.60
C PHE A 387 1.86 2.59 -23.06
N LEU A 388 2.04 2.67 -21.74
CA LEU A 388 3.16 3.41 -21.15
C LEU A 388 4.52 2.87 -21.61
N LYS A 389 4.67 1.54 -21.67
CA LYS A 389 5.90 0.92 -22.19
C LYS A 389 6.11 1.23 -23.68
N LEU A 390 5.07 1.16 -24.50
CA LEU A 390 5.15 1.53 -25.92
C LEU A 390 5.71 2.95 -26.08
N VAL A 391 5.09 3.94 -25.40
CA VAL A 391 5.56 5.33 -25.48
C VAL A 391 6.97 5.48 -24.92
N LEU A 392 7.31 4.75 -23.86
CA LEU A 392 8.65 4.77 -23.30
C LEU A 392 9.69 4.19 -24.27
N ILE A 393 9.37 3.15 -25.03
CA ILE A 393 10.27 2.60 -26.05
C ILE A 393 10.58 3.64 -27.13
N ASP A 394 9.54 4.31 -27.63
CA ASP A 394 9.67 5.38 -28.63
C ASP A 394 10.51 6.52 -28.06
N TRP A 395 10.14 7.02 -26.89
CA TRP A 395 10.84 8.10 -26.20
C TRP A 395 12.30 7.75 -25.90
N TRP A 396 12.59 6.53 -25.46
CA TRP A 396 13.94 6.10 -25.13
C TRP A 396 14.82 6.02 -26.36
N THR A 397 14.28 5.51 -27.46
CA THR A 397 14.96 5.47 -28.75
C THR A 397 15.31 6.88 -29.21
N ASP A 398 14.35 7.80 -29.13
CA ASP A 398 14.50 9.16 -29.62
C ASP A 398 15.35 10.07 -28.72
N ASN A 399 15.22 9.95 -27.41
CA ASN A 399 15.80 10.90 -26.45
C ASN A 399 17.07 10.37 -25.76
N VAL A 400 17.23 9.05 -25.64
CA VAL A 400 18.37 8.45 -24.95
C VAL A 400 19.33 7.82 -25.96
N LEU A 401 18.86 6.87 -26.78
CA LEU A 401 19.74 6.15 -27.70
C LEU A 401 20.30 7.06 -28.78
N LYS A 402 19.48 7.82 -29.51
CA LYS A 402 19.99 8.72 -30.57
C LYS A 402 21.02 9.74 -30.09
N HIS A 403 20.98 10.12 -28.81
CA HIS A 403 21.79 11.19 -28.22
C HIS A 403 22.82 10.71 -27.20
N CYS A 404 23.04 9.40 -27.08
CA CYS A 404 24.12 8.83 -26.27
C CYS A 404 25.13 8.22 -27.23
N GLU A 405 26.31 8.83 -27.34
CA GLU A 405 27.35 8.35 -28.25
C GLU A 405 27.84 6.96 -27.85
N GLU A 406 28.27 6.15 -28.82
CA GLU A 406 28.77 4.81 -28.55
C GLU A 406 30.00 4.82 -27.63
N THR A 407 30.84 5.84 -27.76
CA THR A 407 31.97 6.14 -26.90
C THR A 407 31.55 6.28 -25.43
N ASP A 408 30.48 7.01 -25.14
CA ASP A 408 29.96 7.17 -23.78
C ASP A 408 29.33 5.89 -23.23
N ARG A 409 28.60 5.14 -24.08
CA ARG A 409 27.92 3.89 -23.68
C ARG A 409 28.89 2.80 -23.26
N GLU A 410 30.06 2.78 -23.89
CA GLU A 410 31.07 1.75 -23.70
C GLU A 410 32.24 2.22 -22.84
N ASP A 411 32.25 3.48 -22.38
CA ASP A 411 33.32 4.02 -21.53
C ASP A 411 33.18 3.55 -20.06
N PRO A 412 34.03 2.63 -19.58
CA PRO A 412 34.00 2.18 -18.20
C PRO A 412 34.49 3.26 -17.21
N GLY A 413 35.26 4.26 -17.68
CA GLY A 413 35.74 5.38 -16.91
C GLY A 413 34.60 6.34 -16.56
N LEU A 414 33.83 6.75 -17.56
CA LEU A 414 32.61 7.55 -17.39
C LEU A 414 31.62 6.85 -16.45
N PHE A 415 31.32 5.57 -16.68
CA PHE A 415 30.41 4.82 -15.81
C PHE A 415 30.91 4.77 -14.36
N ARG A 416 32.21 4.48 -14.14
CA ARG A 416 32.81 4.49 -12.80
C ARG A 416 32.77 5.88 -12.14
N ALA A 417 32.95 6.95 -12.91
CA ALA A 417 32.83 8.31 -12.41
C ALA A 417 31.39 8.60 -11.92
N MET A 418 30.36 8.17 -12.67
CA MET A 418 28.97 8.30 -12.23
C MET A 418 28.69 7.49 -10.95
N VAL A 419 29.19 6.25 -10.86
CA VAL A 419 29.06 5.44 -9.64
C VAL A 419 29.74 6.11 -8.45
N LYS A 420 30.91 6.75 -8.66
CA LYS A 420 31.62 7.49 -7.63
C LYS A 420 30.80 8.68 -7.12
N VAL A 421 30.20 9.46 -8.03
CA VAL A 421 29.31 10.58 -7.67
C VAL A 421 28.10 10.08 -6.87
N MET A 422 27.46 9.00 -7.33
CA MET A 422 26.32 8.37 -6.64
C MET A 422 26.69 7.89 -5.23
N ARG A 423 27.87 7.30 -5.07
CA ARG A 423 28.38 6.84 -3.78
C ARG A 423 28.63 8.02 -2.83
N GLN A 424 29.35 9.04 -3.30
CA GLN A 424 29.59 10.27 -2.53
C GLN A 424 28.28 10.95 -2.10
N ARG A 425 27.29 10.99 -2.99
CA ARG A 425 25.96 11.53 -2.68
C ARG A 425 25.25 10.69 -1.62
N MET A 426 25.27 9.36 -1.73
CA MET A 426 24.68 8.47 -0.73
C MET A 426 25.38 8.57 0.63
N ASP A 427 26.71 8.69 0.65
CA ASP A 427 27.49 8.87 1.87
C ASP A 427 27.12 10.19 2.56
N THR A 428 27.02 11.28 1.79
CA THR A 428 26.59 12.60 2.29
C THR A 428 25.18 12.53 2.91
N LEU A 429 24.23 11.91 2.20
CA LEU A 429 22.86 11.73 2.70
C LEU A 429 22.82 10.87 3.97
N THR A 430 23.67 9.85 4.04
CA THR A 430 23.78 8.96 5.20
C THR A 430 24.35 9.70 6.41
N ASP A 431 25.39 10.51 6.23
CA ASP A 431 26.00 11.29 7.30
C ASP A 431 25.06 12.38 7.80
N GLU A 432 24.34 13.05 6.90
CA GLU A 432 23.27 13.98 7.28
C GLU A 432 22.14 13.29 8.04
N ALA A 433 21.69 12.10 7.59
CA ALA A 433 20.67 11.32 8.28
C ALA A 433 21.13 10.87 9.67
N LYS A 434 22.41 10.51 9.85
CA LYS A 434 22.99 10.19 11.16
C LYS A 434 23.01 11.40 12.09
N ARG A 435 23.38 12.58 11.59
CA ARG A 435 23.33 13.83 12.38
C ARG A 435 21.90 14.16 12.80
N GLU A 436 20.95 14.02 11.89
CA GLU A 436 19.53 14.24 12.19
C GLU A 436 19.01 13.21 13.20
N PHE A 437 19.35 11.94 13.03
CA PHE A 437 19.02 10.87 13.97
C PHE A 437 19.57 11.16 15.39
N ALA A 438 20.81 11.63 15.49
CA ALA A 438 21.43 12.00 16.76
C ALA A 438 20.69 13.16 17.47
N SER A 439 20.03 14.04 16.72
CA SER A 439 19.26 15.17 17.23
C SER A 439 17.85 14.81 17.72
N LEU A 440 17.37 13.59 17.47
CA LEU A 440 16.01 13.18 17.86
C LEU A 440 15.86 12.96 19.38
N PRO A 441 14.64 13.10 19.94
CA PRO A 441 14.36 12.78 21.33
C PRO A 441 14.75 11.34 21.69
N GLN A 442 15.16 11.10 22.94
CA GLN A 442 15.61 9.78 23.40
C GLN A 442 14.49 8.72 23.32
N SER A 443 13.22 9.13 23.42
CA SER A 443 12.04 8.30 23.18
C SER A 443 11.87 7.83 21.74
N ALA A 444 12.40 8.57 20.76
CA ALA A 444 12.38 8.23 19.34
C ALA A 444 13.63 7.44 18.89
N ARG A 445 14.68 7.40 19.73
CA ARG A 445 15.95 6.68 19.49
C ARG A 445 15.95 5.25 20.07
N ALA A 446 14.82 4.54 19.98
CA ALA A 446 14.78 3.12 20.37
C ALA A 446 15.76 2.30 19.49
N ARG A 447 16.65 1.52 20.11
CA ARG A 447 17.79 0.83 19.46
C ARG A 447 17.38 -0.14 18.34
N ASP A 448 16.16 -0.68 18.39
CA ASP A 448 15.74 -1.73 17.46
C ASP A 448 15.37 -1.20 16.05
N ASN A 449 15.31 0.13 15.85
CA ASN A 449 14.89 0.74 14.58
C ASN A 449 15.88 1.73 13.95
N GLU A 450 17.12 1.83 14.40
CA GLU A 450 18.10 2.81 13.88
C GLU A 450 18.29 2.72 12.35
N LYS A 451 18.49 1.50 11.82
CA LYS A 451 18.64 1.29 10.36
C LYS A 451 17.40 1.69 9.57
N GLN A 452 16.21 1.44 10.13
CA GLN A 452 14.95 1.80 9.50
C GLN A 452 14.76 3.32 9.50
N LEU A 453 15.01 3.97 10.64
CA LEU A 453 14.86 5.42 10.77
C LEU A 453 15.85 6.17 9.88
N LEU A 454 17.11 5.72 9.80
CA LEU A 454 18.10 6.29 8.89
C LEU A 454 17.66 6.17 7.43
N ARG A 455 17.07 5.02 7.05
CA ARG A 455 16.53 4.83 5.70
C ARG A 455 15.35 5.76 5.43
N GLU A 456 14.45 5.95 6.38
CA GLU A 456 13.32 6.88 6.27
C GLU A 456 13.80 8.34 6.14
N LEU A 457 14.82 8.74 6.91
CA LEU A 457 15.42 10.08 6.83
C LEU A 457 16.07 10.33 5.47
N ILE A 458 16.80 9.36 4.93
CA ILE A 458 17.36 9.43 3.57
C ILE A 458 16.23 9.52 2.54
N GLN A 459 15.23 8.64 2.64
CA GLN A 459 14.07 8.63 1.75
C GLN A 459 13.26 9.92 1.81
N ARG A 460 13.21 10.61 2.94
CA ARG A 460 12.56 11.93 3.07
C ARG A 460 13.26 13.00 2.25
N LYS A 461 14.58 12.91 2.07
CA LYS A 461 15.38 13.93 1.36
C LYS A 461 15.35 13.76 -0.15
N ILE A 462 15.47 12.53 -0.63
CA ILE A 462 15.55 12.26 -2.09
C ILE A 462 14.27 11.63 -2.64
N GLY A 463 13.31 11.27 -1.79
CA GLY A 463 12.11 10.52 -2.18
C GLY A 463 12.37 9.01 -2.23
N PRO A 464 11.39 8.18 -1.81
CA PRO A 464 11.54 6.73 -1.80
C PRO A 464 11.67 6.13 -3.20
N THR A 465 11.12 6.78 -4.23
CA THR A 465 11.25 6.35 -5.63
C THR A 465 12.68 6.50 -6.18
N ASN A 466 13.38 7.58 -5.85
CA ASN A 466 14.77 7.80 -6.30
C ASN A 466 15.77 6.78 -5.75
N MET A 467 15.46 6.10 -4.65
CA MET A 467 16.31 5.03 -4.12
C MET A 467 16.55 3.88 -5.12
N VAL A 468 15.66 3.69 -6.09
CA VAL A 468 15.83 2.70 -7.17
C VAL A 468 17.09 3.00 -7.99
N VAL A 469 17.30 4.28 -8.32
CA VAL A 469 18.45 4.76 -9.10
C VAL A 469 19.75 4.45 -8.36
N PHE A 470 19.85 4.83 -7.09
CA PHE A 470 21.05 4.60 -6.29
C PHE A 470 21.36 3.11 -6.14
N LYS A 471 20.36 2.29 -5.81
CA LYS A 471 20.57 0.85 -5.69
C LYS A 471 21.05 0.25 -7.02
N ARG A 472 20.51 0.67 -8.16
CA ARG A 472 20.94 0.20 -9.49
C ARG A 472 22.42 0.49 -9.73
N TYR A 473 22.82 1.76 -9.58
CA TYR A 473 24.21 2.18 -9.81
C TYR A 473 25.20 1.55 -8.82
N LEU A 474 24.84 1.46 -7.55
CA LEU A 474 25.73 0.91 -6.53
C LEU A 474 25.84 -0.63 -6.60
N SER A 475 24.82 -1.32 -7.13
CA SER A 475 24.87 -2.77 -7.37
C SER A 475 25.77 -3.18 -8.56
N LEU A 476 25.94 -2.30 -9.55
CA LEU A 476 26.78 -2.53 -10.73
C LEU A 476 28.26 -2.20 -10.51
N GLY A 477 28.57 -1.43 -9.46
CA GLY A 477 29.93 -1.00 -9.12
C GLY A 477 30.67 -1.91 -8.15
N GLN A 478 30.11 -3.10 -7.89
CA GLN A 478 30.72 -4.23 -7.18
C GLN A 478 31.03 -5.31 -8.22
#